data_AF-A0A0S2W5R7-F1
#
_entry.id   AF-A0A0S2W5R7-F1
#
_cell.length_a   1.000
_cell.length_b   1.000
_cell.length_c   1.000
_cell.angle_alpha   90.00
_cell.angle_beta   90.00
_cell.angle_gamma   90.00
#
_symmetry.space_group_name_H-M   'P 1'
#
loop_
_entity.id
_entity.type
_entity.pdbx_description
1 polymer ?
#
loop_
_entity_poly.entity_id
_entity_poly.type
_entity_poly.pdbx_seq_one_letter_code
_entity_poly.pdbx_strand_id
1 'polypeptide(L)'
;MKRAYALLLTLLLLGTTATADVLIEPSDDFYRTHAEECEYLDRSYTANGKEGYVALYQSPKSSRQRETVGNGAVLRGRWIYRGTWLAVEEEDSEELRGWVELSECVPVADYLSFEEVHGGEFVPYDRALDTNFADIENVVLWTYPGSGKIAWAEADARWFRENVTPAEAFSQCWEDGEGRLWGFVNYCYGWRNTWVCLSDPDNTDLAADPEVLPEKTVYYPAADPVPAPSSGVSGLAAVLVVLVVAGTAVLIPVVCRGGRRPGE
;
A
#
# COMPACT_ATOMS: atom_id res chain seq x y z
N MET A 1 6.14 20.52 -47.20
CA MET A 1 6.88 20.20 -45.95
C MET A 1 6.21 20.78 -44.70
N LYS A 2 6.04 22.10 -44.54
CA LYS A 2 5.42 22.71 -43.34
C LYS A 2 4.00 22.20 -42.99
N ARG A 3 3.17 21.87 -44.01
CA ARG A 3 1.81 21.34 -43.81
C ARG A 3 1.77 19.88 -43.35
N ALA A 4 2.80 19.08 -43.67
CA ALA A 4 2.88 17.68 -43.24
C ALA A 4 3.30 17.57 -41.77
N TYR A 5 4.19 18.46 -41.31
CA TYR A 5 4.57 18.55 -39.90
C TYR A 5 3.42 19.01 -38.99
N ALA A 6 2.57 19.92 -39.47
CA ALA A 6 1.39 20.37 -38.73
C ALA A 6 0.31 19.27 -38.56
N LEU A 7 0.16 18.41 -39.57
CA LEU A 7 -0.72 17.23 -39.52
C LEU A 7 -0.17 16.14 -38.57
N LEU A 8 1.15 15.92 -38.57
CA LEU A 8 1.78 14.98 -37.64
C LEU A 8 1.66 15.44 -36.18
N LEU A 9 1.81 16.75 -35.93
CA LEU A 9 1.64 17.36 -34.60
C LEU A 9 0.20 17.32 -34.08
N THR A 10 -0.80 17.43 -34.96
CA THR A 10 -2.21 17.31 -34.56
C THR A 10 -2.63 15.87 -34.31
N LEU A 11 -2.06 14.90 -35.02
CA LEU A 11 -2.24 13.46 -34.75
C LEU A 11 -1.58 13.00 -33.44
N LEU A 12 -0.48 13.63 -33.02
CA LEU A 12 0.16 13.40 -31.71
C LEU A 12 -0.59 14.04 -30.52
N LEU A 13 -1.41 15.08 -30.78
CA LEU A 13 -2.22 15.76 -29.77
C LEU A 13 -3.61 15.14 -29.58
N LEU A 14 -4.00 14.18 -30.43
CA LEU A 14 -5.15 13.30 -30.23
C LEU A 14 -4.82 12.19 -29.21
N GLY A 15 -4.08 12.56 -28.14
CA GLY A 15 -3.82 11.69 -27.01
C GLY A 15 -5.16 11.16 -26.53
N THR A 16 -5.28 9.84 -26.57
CA THR A 16 -6.38 9.10 -25.96
C THR A 16 -6.65 9.69 -24.59
N THR A 17 -7.84 10.22 -24.37
CA THR A 17 -8.31 10.50 -23.02
C THR A 17 -8.41 9.14 -22.33
N ALA A 18 -7.34 8.75 -21.64
CA ALA A 18 -7.38 7.63 -20.73
C ALA A 18 -8.43 7.99 -19.68
N THR A 19 -9.59 7.34 -19.76
CA THR A 19 -10.51 7.28 -18.64
C THR A 19 -9.89 6.26 -17.69
N ALA A 20 -8.94 6.73 -16.88
CA ALA A 20 -8.46 5.94 -15.78
C ALA A 20 -9.66 5.69 -14.86
N ASP A 21 -9.86 4.44 -14.43
CA ASP A 21 -10.73 4.16 -13.29
C ASP A 21 -10.35 5.14 -12.17
N VAL A 22 -11.36 5.74 -11.54
CA VAL A 22 -11.14 6.66 -10.43
C VAL A 22 -10.55 5.84 -9.29
N LEU A 23 -9.24 5.93 -9.11
CA LEU A 23 -8.58 5.46 -7.91
C LEU A 23 -9.09 6.32 -6.75
N ILE A 24 -9.41 5.68 -5.64
CA ILE A 24 -9.78 6.40 -4.43
C ILE A 24 -8.51 7.06 -3.90
N GLU A 25 -8.52 8.40 -3.88
CA GLU A 25 -7.41 9.22 -3.41
C GLU A 25 -7.62 9.65 -1.96
N PRO A 26 -6.57 9.76 -1.14
CA PRO A 26 -6.68 10.21 0.24
C PRO A 26 -7.17 11.66 0.35
N SER A 27 -8.09 11.90 1.27
CA SER A 27 -8.52 13.24 1.67
C SER A 27 -7.51 13.85 2.67
N ASP A 28 -6.27 14.03 2.22
CA ASP A 28 -5.15 14.56 3.03
C ASP A 28 -4.42 15.70 2.30
N ASP A 29 -4.17 16.80 3.02
CA ASP A 29 -3.56 18.01 2.45
C ASP A 29 -2.13 17.78 1.95
N PHE A 30 -1.36 16.92 2.63
CA PHE A 30 0.00 16.59 2.20
C PHE A 30 -0.07 15.75 0.92
N TYR A 31 -0.91 14.71 0.90
CA TYR A 31 -1.14 13.90 -0.30
C TYR A 31 -1.51 14.79 -1.50
N ARG A 32 -2.54 15.64 -1.37
CA ARG A 32 -3.01 16.49 -2.48
C ARG A 32 -1.93 17.42 -3.03
N THR A 33 -1.02 17.88 -2.17
CA THR A 33 0.10 18.74 -2.57
C THR A 33 1.23 17.96 -3.26
N HIS A 34 1.35 16.67 -2.95
CA HIS A 34 2.45 15.79 -3.36
C HIS A 34 1.98 14.58 -4.16
N ALA A 35 0.79 14.64 -4.77
CA ALA A 35 0.15 13.49 -5.42
C ALA A 35 0.99 12.95 -6.59
N GLU A 36 1.62 13.83 -7.37
CA GLU A 36 2.53 13.43 -8.46
C GLU A 36 3.82 12.73 -7.99
N GLU A 37 4.13 12.82 -6.70
CA GLU A 37 5.28 12.15 -6.06
C GLU A 37 4.86 10.86 -5.32
N CYS A 38 3.58 10.51 -5.39
CA CYS A 38 3.02 9.30 -4.81
C CYS A 38 2.78 8.25 -5.90
N GLU A 39 3.15 7.01 -5.58
CA GLU A 39 2.91 5.85 -6.44
C GLU A 39 1.74 5.04 -5.87
N TYR A 40 0.87 4.55 -6.76
CA TYR A 40 -0.19 3.63 -6.36
C TYR A 40 0.37 2.23 -6.17
N LEU A 41 0.19 1.68 -4.97
CA LEU A 41 0.58 0.33 -4.59
C LEU A 41 -0.34 -0.15 -3.45
N ASP A 42 -1.37 -0.94 -3.77
CA ASP A 42 -2.25 -1.57 -2.76
C ASP A 42 -1.53 -2.74 -2.10
N ARG A 43 -0.92 -2.48 -0.94
CA ARG A 43 -0.15 -3.49 -0.19
C ARG A 43 -0.35 -3.29 1.31
N SER A 44 -0.31 -4.40 2.04
CA SER A 44 -0.39 -4.40 3.50
C SER A 44 0.98 -4.63 4.12
N TYR A 45 1.22 -4.03 5.27
CA TYR A 45 2.49 -4.10 5.97
C TYR A 45 2.28 -4.33 7.47
N THR A 46 3.10 -5.17 8.07
CA THR A 46 3.16 -5.39 9.52
C THR A 46 4.05 -4.34 10.17
N ALA A 47 3.55 -3.65 11.20
CA ALA A 47 4.34 -2.75 12.04
C ALA A 47 5.48 -3.52 12.72
N ASN A 48 6.72 -3.04 12.58
CA ASN A 48 7.91 -3.73 13.07
C ASN A 48 9.05 -2.77 13.45
N GLY A 49 8.72 -1.72 14.21
CA GLY A 49 9.72 -0.75 14.68
C GLY A 49 10.63 -1.36 15.75
N LYS A 50 11.91 -0.93 15.77
CA LYS A 50 12.92 -1.47 16.71
C LYS A 50 12.57 -1.27 18.18
N GLU A 51 11.83 -0.20 18.48
CA GLU A 51 11.37 0.14 19.82
C GLU A 51 10.08 -0.59 20.23
N GLY A 52 9.59 -1.51 19.40
CA GLY A 52 8.37 -2.29 19.64
C GLY A 52 7.07 -1.63 19.18
N TYR A 53 7.17 -0.49 18.49
CA TYR A 53 6.04 0.22 17.89
C TYR A 53 6.52 1.03 16.68
N VAL A 54 5.56 1.48 15.86
CA VAL A 54 5.77 2.46 14.78
C VAL A 54 4.91 3.70 15.04
N ALA A 55 5.31 4.84 14.48
CA ALA A 55 4.55 6.08 14.58
C ALA A 55 3.87 6.42 13.25
N LEU A 56 2.58 6.76 13.32
CA LEU A 56 1.85 7.34 12.19
C LEU A 56 1.92 8.87 12.32
N TYR A 57 2.58 9.51 11.36
CA TYR A 57 2.79 10.95 11.34
C TYR A 57 1.65 11.68 10.63
N GLN A 58 1.48 12.96 10.97
CA GLN A 58 0.53 13.81 10.26
C GLN A 58 0.89 13.96 8.78
N SER A 59 2.18 13.96 8.46
CA SER A 59 2.73 13.90 7.12
C SER A 59 4.20 13.44 7.18
N PRO A 60 4.79 12.97 6.06
CA PRO A 60 6.21 12.58 5.98
C PRO A 60 7.21 13.68 6.36
N LYS A 61 6.77 14.95 6.41
CA LYS A 61 7.60 16.11 6.78
C LYS A 61 7.30 16.66 8.18
N SER A 62 6.33 16.07 8.88
CA SER A 62 5.90 16.53 10.20
C SER A 62 6.56 15.75 11.32
N SER A 63 6.97 16.42 12.39
CA SER A 63 7.38 15.75 13.64
C SER A 63 6.19 15.37 14.53
N ARG A 64 4.97 15.75 14.15
CA ARG A 64 3.74 15.47 14.92
C ARG A 64 3.18 14.10 14.53
N GLN A 65 2.98 13.28 15.56
CA GLN A 65 2.37 11.95 15.43
C GLN A 65 0.85 12.07 15.63
N ARG A 66 0.09 11.34 14.81
CA ARG A 66 -1.34 11.11 14.97
C ARG A 66 -1.58 9.90 15.87
N GLU A 67 -0.79 8.85 15.70
CA GLU A 67 -0.95 7.56 16.36
C GLU A 67 0.40 6.86 16.56
N THR A 68 0.45 5.97 17.54
CA THR A 68 1.53 5.02 17.78
C THR A 68 0.91 3.61 17.77
N VAL A 69 1.50 2.72 16.98
CA VAL A 69 0.95 1.38 16.74
C VAL A 69 1.98 0.35 17.18
N GLY A 70 1.60 -0.53 18.10
CA GLY A 70 2.46 -1.62 18.55
C GLY A 70 2.81 -2.59 17.42
N ASN A 71 4.00 -3.21 17.48
CA ASN A 71 4.42 -4.16 16.48
C ASN A 71 3.46 -5.35 16.34
N GLY A 72 3.40 -5.92 15.13
CA GLY A 72 2.51 -7.02 14.77
C GLY A 72 1.14 -6.57 14.24
N ALA A 73 0.77 -5.30 14.40
CA ALA A 73 -0.43 -4.76 13.76
C ALA A 73 -0.25 -4.66 12.24
N VAL A 74 -1.31 -4.97 11.48
CA VAL A 74 -1.34 -4.81 10.03
C VAL A 74 -1.82 -3.40 9.67
N LEU A 75 -1.05 -2.74 8.81
CA LEU A 75 -1.30 -1.42 8.26
C LEU A 75 -1.55 -1.56 6.75
N ARG A 76 -2.69 -1.07 6.28
CA ARG A 76 -3.06 -1.07 4.86
C ARG A 76 -2.92 0.34 4.29
N GLY A 77 -2.47 0.42 3.05
CA GLY A 77 -2.54 1.65 2.27
C GLY A 77 -2.32 1.39 0.79
N ARG A 78 -2.74 2.35 -0.03
CA ARG A 78 -2.62 2.28 -1.49
C ARG A 78 -1.63 3.27 -2.08
N TRP A 79 -1.05 4.15 -1.27
CA TRP A 79 -0.24 5.26 -1.76
C TRP A 79 1.11 5.31 -1.04
N ILE A 80 2.17 5.29 -1.85
CA ILE A 80 3.55 5.36 -1.37
C ILE A 80 4.19 6.67 -1.81
N TYR A 81 4.57 7.53 -0.86
CA TYR A 81 5.31 8.74 -1.14
C TYR A 81 6.81 8.45 -1.26
N ARG A 82 7.39 8.74 -2.44
CA ARG A 82 8.82 8.59 -2.74
C ARG A 82 9.42 7.24 -2.33
N GLY A 83 8.68 6.15 -2.49
CA GLY A 83 9.11 4.78 -2.17
C GLY A 83 9.41 4.51 -0.69
N THR A 84 9.11 5.44 0.22
CA THR A 84 9.60 5.39 1.62
C THR A 84 8.51 5.56 2.67
N TRP A 85 7.39 6.16 2.30
CA TRP A 85 6.29 6.43 3.24
C TRP A 85 4.99 5.85 2.74
N LEU A 86 4.33 5.05 3.56
CA LEU A 86 2.99 4.52 3.30
C LEU A 86 1.95 5.49 3.89
N ALA A 87 0.98 5.89 3.07
CA ALA A 87 -0.25 6.51 3.54
C ALA A 87 -1.16 5.43 4.14
N VAL A 88 -1.23 5.36 5.47
CA VAL A 88 -2.04 4.36 6.19
C VAL A 88 -3.49 4.82 6.20
N GLU A 89 -4.34 4.00 5.60
CA GLU A 89 -5.77 4.26 5.45
C GLU A 89 -6.55 3.79 6.68
N GLU A 90 -7.64 4.48 6.97
CA GLU A 90 -8.69 3.93 7.82
C GLU A 90 -9.58 3.00 6.99
N GLU A 91 -10.05 1.92 7.61
CA GLU A 91 -10.87 0.91 6.93
C GLU A 91 -12.13 1.56 6.36
N ASP A 92 -12.42 1.29 5.09
CA ASP A 92 -13.55 1.84 4.35
C ASP A 92 -13.65 3.39 4.34
N SER A 93 -12.52 4.10 4.43
CA SER A 93 -12.47 5.56 4.47
C SER A 93 -11.44 6.16 3.50
N GLU A 94 -11.71 7.39 3.04
CA GLU A 94 -10.72 8.23 2.35
C GLU A 94 -9.79 8.97 3.34
N GLU A 95 -10.10 8.90 4.64
CA GLU A 95 -9.28 9.49 5.69
C GLU A 95 -8.06 8.63 6.01
N LEU A 96 -6.92 9.31 6.18
CA LEU A 96 -5.69 8.66 6.61
C LEU A 96 -5.58 8.64 8.13
N ARG A 97 -5.24 7.47 8.67
CA ARG A 97 -4.73 7.34 10.04
C ARG A 97 -3.41 8.08 10.21
N GLY A 98 -2.59 8.09 9.17
CA GLY A 98 -1.36 8.88 9.08
C GLY A 98 -0.37 8.31 8.09
N TRP A 99 0.88 8.76 8.17
CA TRP A 99 1.97 8.32 7.31
C TRP A 99 3.01 7.55 8.13
N VAL A 100 3.42 6.36 7.67
CA VAL A 100 4.44 5.54 8.33
C VAL A 100 5.64 5.33 7.42
N GLU A 101 6.83 5.27 8.00
CA GLU A 101 8.04 4.96 7.25
C GLU A 101 8.11 3.45 6.97
N LEU A 102 8.22 3.07 5.70
CA LEU A 102 8.26 1.67 5.28
C LEU A 102 9.47 0.92 5.85
N SER A 103 10.55 1.62 6.19
CA SER A 103 11.74 1.04 6.83
C SER A 103 11.48 0.49 8.23
N GLU A 104 10.36 0.89 8.87
CA GLU A 104 9.89 0.39 10.16
C GLU A 104 8.81 -0.69 10.02
N CYS A 105 8.53 -1.13 8.78
CA CYS A 105 7.47 -2.07 8.47
C CYS A 105 8.02 -3.28 7.71
N VAL A 106 7.24 -4.36 7.69
CA VAL A 106 7.52 -5.58 6.93
C VAL A 106 6.34 -5.85 6.00
N PRO A 107 6.53 -6.04 4.69
CA PRO A 107 5.40 -6.39 3.82
C PRO A 107 4.71 -7.67 4.29
N VAL A 108 3.37 -7.65 4.31
CA VAL A 108 2.61 -8.89 4.42
C VAL A 108 2.79 -9.66 3.12
N ALA A 109 3.15 -10.95 3.22
CA ALA A 109 3.42 -11.78 2.05
C ALA A 109 2.23 -11.76 1.07
N ASP A 110 2.53 -11.45 -0.19
CA ASP A 110 1.61 -11.21 -1.29
C ASP A 110 2.27 -11.58 -2.64
N TYR A 111 1.59 -11.31 -3.75
CA TYR A 111 2.09 -11.60 -5.09
C TYR A 111 3.40 -10.88 -5.42
N LEU A 112 3.64 -9.68 -4.88
CA LEU A 112 4.90 -8.94 -5.08
C LEU A 112 6.03 -9.59 -4.30
N SER A 113 5.77 -10.01 -3.06
CA SER A 113 6.73 -10.78 -2.25
C SER A 113 7.15 -12.06 -2.98
N PHE A 114 6.19 -12.71 -3.66
CA PHE A 114 6.44 -13.86 -4.51
C PHE A 114 7.30 -13.51 -5.74
N GLU A 115 6.94 -12.47 -6.48
CA GLU A 115 7.69 -12.00 -7.66
C GLU A 115 9.12 -11.54 -7.31
N GLU A 116 9.32 -10.90 -6.16
CA GLU A 116 10.65 -10.49 -5.66
C GLU A 116 11.61 -11.70 -5.51
N VAL A 117 11.08 -12.89 -5.21
CA VAL A 117 11.88 -14.12 -5.04
C VAL A 117 11.93 -14.95 -6.32
N HIS A 118 10.80 -15.15 -6.99
CA HIS A 118 10.63 -16.11 -8.10
C HIS A 118 10.47 -15.46 -9.48
N GLY A 119 10.47 -14.13 -9.61
CA GLY A 119 10.20 -13.44 -10.87
C GLY A 119 11.16 -13.80 -12.01
N GLY A 120 12.38 -14.25 -11.68
CA GLY A 120 13.35 -14.76 -12.65
C GLY A 120 13.10 -16.19 -13.14
N GLU A 121 12.15 -16.90 -12.53
CA GLU A 121 11.80 -18.30 -12.81
C GLU A 121 10.52 -18.41 -13.66
N PHE A 122 9.88 -17.28 -14.00
CA PHE A 122 8.63 -17.31 -14.73
C PHE A 122 8.79 -17.86 -16.14
N VAL A 123 7.85 -18.71 -16.51
CA VAL A 123 7.75 -19.37 -17.81
C VAL A 123 6.51 -18.91 -18.56
N PRO A 124 6.49 -18.98 -19.90
CA PRO A 124 5.29 -18.74 -20.68
C PRO A 124 4.19 -19.76 -20.36
N TYR A 125 2.94 -19.36 -20.57
CA TYR A 125 1.79 -20.25 -20.43
C TYR A 125 1.83 -21.43 -21.42
N ASP A 126 1.48 -22.62 -20.92
CA ASP A 126 1.34 -23.84 -21.72
C ASP A 126 -0.09 -24.00 -22.25
N ARG A 127 -0.25 -23.90 -23.57
CA ARG A 127 -1.54 -24.06 -24.27
C ARG A 127 -2.13 -25.47 -24.16
N ALA A 128 -1.38 -26.46 -23.69
CA ALA A 128 -1.95 -27.76 -23.35
C ALA A 128 -3.03 -27.66 -22.25
N LEU A 129 -3.06 -26.57 -21.47
CA LEU A 129 -3.99 -26.35 -20.36
C LEU A 129 -5.26 -25.58 -20.75
N ASP A 130 -5.45 -25.23 -22.03
CA ASP A 130 -6.62 -24.45 -22.48
C ASP A 130 -7.96 -25.12 -22.14
N THR A 131 -7.98 -26.45 -22.07
CA THR A 131 -9.20 -27.23 -21.76
C THR A 131 -9.50 -27.36 -20.27
N ASN A 132 -8.58 -26.98 -19.38
CA ASN A 132 -8.74 -27.19 -17.92
C ASN A 132 -9.86 -26.35 -17.30
N PHE A 133 -10.37 -25.35 -18.03
CA PHE A 133 -11.50 -24.50 -17.62
C PHE A 133 -12.84 -24.93 -18.21
N ALA A 134 -12.88 -25.95 -19.08
CA ALA A 134 -14.07 -26.28 -19.87
C ALA A 134 -15.21 -26.87 -19.03
N ASP A 135 -14.86 -27.72 -18.06
CA ASP A 135 -15.81 -28.57 -17.31
C ASP A 135 -15.95 -28.20 -15.83
N ILE A 136 -15.38 -27.05 -15.41
CA ILE A 136 -15.48 -26.54 -14.05
C ILE A 136 -16.43 -25.34 -13.96
N GLU A 137 -17.08 -25.18 -12.80
CA GLU A 137 -17.95 -24.04 -12.51
C GLU A 137 -17.15 -22.85 -11.98
N ASN A 138 -16.22 -23.11 -11.05
CA ASN A 138 -15.46 -22.08 -10.34
C ASN A 138 -13.95 -22.31 -10.48
N VAL A 139 -13.21 -21.22 -10.49
CA VAL A 139 -11.74 -21.16 -10.40
C VAL A 139 -11.36 -20.58 -9.06
N VAL A 140 -10.34 -21.15 -8.44
CA VAL A 140 -9.78 -20.66 -7.18
C VAL A 140 -8.65 -19.67 -7.46
N LEU A 141 -8.82 -18.44 -6.96
CA LEU A 141 -7.82 -17.39 -6.96
C LEU A 141 -7.04 -17.44 -5.64
N TRP A 142 -5.74 -17.66 -5.73
CA TRP A 142 -4.80 -17.71 -4.62
C TRP A 142 -4.04 -16.38 -4.50
N THR A 143 -3.59 -16.03 -3.29
CA THR A 143 -2.78 -14.81 -3.10
C THR A 143 -1.43 -14.92 -3.81
N TYR A 144 -0.80 -16.09 -3.76
CA TYR A 144 0.39 -16.49 -4.51
C TYR A 144 0.57 -18.03 -4.43
N PRO A 145 1.39 -18.66 -5.29
CA PRO A 145 1.66 -20.10 -5.25
C PRO A 145 2.23 -20.54 -3.90
N GLY A 146 1.76 -21.66 -3.35
CA GLY A 146 2.20 -22.15 -2.03
C GLY A 146 1.77 -21.30 -0.83
N SER A 147 0.93 -20.27 -1.01
CA SER A 147 0.45 -19.43 0.10
C SER A 147 -0.44 -20.15 1.10
N GLY A 148 -1.16 -21.19 0.66
CA GLY A 148 -2.29 -21.78 1.40
C GLY A 148 -3.42 -20.79 1.70
N LYS A 149 -3.46 -19.63 1.02
CA LYS A 149 -4.44 -18.56 1.23
C LYS A 149 -5.21 -18.30 -0.06
N ILE A 150 -6.50 -18.61 -0.02
CA ILE A 150 -7.44 -18.30 -1.09
C ILE A 150 -7.83 -16.83 -0.98
N ALA A 151 -7.64 -16.08 -2.06
CA ALA A 151 -8.20 -14.76 -2.23
C ALA A 151 -9.70 -14.86 -2.54
N TRP A 152 -10.08 -15.74 -3.46
CA TRP A 152 -11.48 -15.99 -3.84
C TRP A 152 -11.67 -17.40 -4.40
N ALA A 153 -12.65 -18.15 -3.90
CA ALA A 153 -12.90 -19.54 -4.33
C ALA A 153 -13.97 -19.69 -5.43
N GLU A 154 -14.77 -18.64 -5.65
CA GLU A 154 -16.00 -18.71 -6.46
C GLU A 154 -15.88 -17.83 -7.73
N ALA A 155 -14.69 -17.78 -8.36
CA ALA A 155 -14.56 -17.05 -9.63
C ALA A 155 -15.20 -17.88 -10.74
N ASP A 156 -16.27 -17.40 -11.37
CA ASP A 156 -16.95 -18.15 -12.44
C ASP A 156 -15.99 -18.48 -13.59
N ALA A 157 -15.76 -19.77 -13.82
CA ALA A 157 -14.81 -20.28 -14.80
C ALA A 157 -15.15 -19.88 -16.24
N ARG A 158 -16.40 -19.47 -16.52
CA ARG A 158 -16.79 -18.89 -17.82
C ARG A 158 -16.02 -17.62 -18.14
N TRP A 159 -15.49 -16.90 -17.16
CA TRP A 159 -14.69 -15.71 -17.41
C TRP A 159 -13.47 -16.00 -18.30
N PHE A 160 -12.75 -17.10 -18.02
CA PHE A 160 -11.60 -17.58 -18.80
C PHE A 160 -11.96 -18.24 -20.14
N ARG A 161 -13.25 -18.25 -20.52
CA ARG A 161 -13.75 -18.80 -21.79
C ARG A 161 -14.48 -17.77 -22.63
N GLU A 162 -15.20 -16.86 -21.99
CA GLU A 162 -16.11 -15.91 -22.62
C GLU A 162 -15.56 -14.48 -22.63
N ASN A 163 -14.68 -14.10 -21.69
CA ASN A 163 -14.17 -12.73 -21.54
C ASN A 163 -12.70 -12.58 -21.92
N VAL A 164 -11.89 -13.59 -21.65
CA VAL A 164 -10.46 -13.64 -22.00
C VAL A 164 -10.07 -15.09 -22.28
N THR A 165 -9.17 -15.34 -23.22
CA THR A 165 -8.62 -16.70 -23.38
C THR A 165 -7.59 -17.00 -22.29
N PRO A 166 -7.37 -18.26 -21.88
CA PRO A 166 -6.36 -18.60 -20.87
C PRO A 166 -4.96 -18.07 -21.24
N ALA A 167 -4.56 -18.20 -22.51
CA ALA A 167 -3.28 -17.69 -23.00
C ALA A 167 -3.15 -16.15 -22.96
N GLU A 168 -4.26 -15.41 -22.98
CA GLU A 168 -4.27 -13.95 -22.79
C GLU A 168 -4.33 -13.57 -21.30
N ALA A 169 -4.98 -14.40 -20.48
CA ALA A 169 -5.11 -14.17 -19.05
C ALA A 169 -3.80 -14.42 -18.29
N PHE A 170 -3.03 -15.43 -18.71
CA PHE A 170 -1.83 -15.90 -18.02
C PHE A 170 -0.58 -15.64 -18.87
N SER A 171 0.10 -14.52 -18.65
CA SER A 171 1.35 -14.18 -19.34
C SER A 171 2.60 -14.61 -18.58
N GLN A 172 2.47 -14.83 -17.27
CA GLN A 172 3.53 -15.25 -16.36
C GLN A 172 3.05 -16.49 -15.63
N CYS A 173 3.78 -17.60 -15.79
CA CYS A 173 3.51 -18.84 -15.09
C CYS A 173 4.71 -19.26 -14.25
N TRP A 174 4.49 -20.10 -13.25
CA TRP A 174 5.53 -20.66 -12.39
C TRP A 174 5.22 -22.12 -12.07
N GLU A 175 6.22 -22.98 -12.13
CA GLU A 175 6.08 -24.41 -11.81
C GLU A 175 6.55 -24.65 -10.37
N ASP A 176 5.72 -25.30 -9.57
CA ASP A 176 6.05 -25.60 -8.18
C ASP A 176 6.83 -26.92 -8.02
N GLY A 177 7.29 -27.20 -6.79
CA GLY A 177 8.05 -28.41 -6.49
C GLY A 177 7.29 -29.72 -6.70
N GLU A 178 5.97 -29.68 -6.83
CA GLU A 178 5.12 -30.85 -7.13
C GLU A 178 4.80 -30.96 -8.63
N GLY A 179 5.33 -30.06 -9.47
CA GLY A 179 5.10 -30.02 -10.91
C GLY A 179 3.77 -29.40 -11.31
N ARG A 180 3.09 -28.68 -10.41
CA ARG A 180 1.87 -27.92 -10.74
C ARG A 180 2.26 -26.61 -11.39
N LEU A 181 1.58 -26.27 -12.48
CA LEU A 181 1.77 -24.98 -13.15
C LEU A 181 0.80 -23.96 -12.57
N TRP A 182 1.32 -22.82 -12.16
CA TRP A 182 0.57 -21.69 -11.64
C TRP A 182 0.58 -20.55 -12.65
N GLY A 183 -0.56 -19.89 -12.87
CA GLY A 183 -0.70 -18.74 -13.77
C GLY A 183 -1.08 -17.48 -13.02
N PHE A 184 -0.33 -16.40 -13.23
CA PHE A 184 -0.65 -15.08 -12.69
C PHE A 184 -1.81 -14.45 -13.46
N VAL A 185 -2.81 -13.95 -12.74
CA VAL A 185 -3.96 -13.23 -13.30
C VAL A 185 -4.03 -11.83 -12.71
N ASN A 186 -3.84 -10.83 -13.57
CA ASN A 186 -3.86 -9.42 -13.18
C ASN A 186 -5.26 -8.95 -12.76
N TYR A 187 -6.33 -9.50 -13.35
CA TYR A 187 -7.71 -9.15 -13.02
C TYR A 187 -8.66 -10.31 -13.32
N CYS A 188 -9.58 -10.64 -12.40
CA CYS A 188 -10.72 -11.52 -12.60
C CYS A 188 -11.86 -11.11 -11.64
N TYR A 189 -13.03 -10.73 -12.16
CA TYR A 189 -14.21 -10.33 -11.36
C TYR A 189 -13.93 -9.36 -10.18
N GLY A 190 -13.12 -8.33 -10.40
CA GLY A 190 -12.79 -7.35 -9.36
C GLY A 190 -11.62 -7.75 -8.45
N TRP A 191 -11.20 -9.00 -8.48
CA TRP A 191 -9.96 -9.44 -7.86
C TRP A 191 -8.78 -9.13 -8.76
N ARG A 192 -7.69 -8.63 -8.19
CA ARG A 192 -6.49 -8.22 -8.91
C ARG A 192 -5.27 -8.92 -8.36
N ASN A 193 -4.27 -9.13 -9.22
CA ASN A 193 -2.95 -9.64 -8.85
C ASN A 193 -3.00 -10.96 -8.06
N THR A 194 -3.70 -11.96 -8.59
CA THR A 194 -3.85 -13.27 -7.97
C THR A 194 -3.22 -14.36 -8.83
N TRP A 195 -3.21 -15.59 -8.32
CA TRP A 195 -2.66 -16.76 -9.01
C TRP A 195 -3.69 -17.89 -9.09
N VAL A 196 -3.64 -18.67 -10.16
CA VAL A 196 -4.47 -19.86 -10.37
C VAL A 196 -3.57 -21.08 -10.51
N CYS A 197 -3.87 -22.18 -9.81
CA CYS A 197 -3.23 -23.47 -10.08
C CYS A 197 -3.80 -24.05 -11.38
N LEU A 198 -3.12 -23.86 -12.51
CA LEU A 198 -3.64 -24.19 -13.84
C LEU A 198 -3.81 -25.70 -14.06
N SER A 199 -3.00 -26.52 -13.39
CA SER A 199 -3.13 -27.97 -13.42
C SER A 199 -4.33 -28.51 -12.62
N ASP A 200 -4.85 -27.71 -11.69
CA ASP A 200 -5.96 -28.10 -10.80
C ASP A 200 -6.77 -26.85 -10.35
N PRO A 201 -7.49 -26.20 -11.29
CA PRO A 201 -7.96 -24.82 -11.14
C PRO A 201 -9.13 -24.60 -10.18
N ASP A 202 -9.89 -25.64 -9.84
CA ASP A 202 -11.01 -25.60 -8.88
C ASP A 202 -10.65 -26.15 -7.49
N ASN A 203 -9.38 -26.52 -7.28
CA ASN A 203 -8.90 -27.06 -6.02
C ASN A 203 -8.81 -25.98 -4.93
N THR A 204 -9.51 -26.20 -3.82
CA THR A 204 -9.54 -25.32 -2.63
C THR A 204 -8.68 -25.83 -1.47
N ASP A 205 -8.06 -26.99 -1.63
CA ASP A 205 -7.37 -27.76 -0.58
C ASP A 205 -5.85 -27.82 -0.80
N LEU A 206 -5.26 -26.81 -1.45
CA LEU A 206 -3.80 -26.70 -1.57
C LEU A 206 -3.20 -26.16 -0.26
N ALA A 207 -2.32 -26.93 0.35
CA ALA A 207 -1.65 -26.56 1.59
C ALA A 207 -0.64 -25.42 1.39
N ALA A 208 -0.36 -24.69 2.46
CA ALA A 208 0.74 -23.73 2.47
C ALA A 208 2.08 -24.47 2.38
N ASP A 209 2.99 -23.97 1.55
CA ASP A 209 4.37 -24.40 1.46
C ASP A 209 5.30 -23.27 1.92
N PRO A 210 5.84 -23.35 3.16
CA PRO A 210 6.72 -22.32 3.69
C PRO A 210 8.09 -22.27 2.98
N GLU A 211 8.46 -23.28 2.18
CA GLU A 211 9.71 -23.27 1.42
C GLU A 211 9.63 -22.36 0.19
N VAL A 212 8.41 -22.11 -0.33
CA VAL A 212 8.18 -21.20 -1.46
C VAL A 212 8.50 -19.76 -1.07
N LEU A 213 8.00 -19.28 0.07
CA LEU A 213 8.37 -17.97 0.60
C LEU A 213 8.90 -18.10 2.03
N PRO A 214 10.19 -18.42 2.20
CA PRO A 214 10.76 -18.62 3.52
C PRO A 214 10.84 -17.30 4.29
N GLU A 215 10.37 -17.31 5.53
CA GLU A 215 10.41 -16.15 6.42
C GLU A 215 11.87 -15.83 6.80
N LYS A 216 12.39 -14.72 6.27
CA LYS A 216 13.76 -14.23 6.53
C LYS A 216 13.79 -12.99 7.43
N THR A 217 12.62 -12.52 7.86
CA THR A 217 12.49 -11.22 8.53
C THR A 217 12.67 -11.34 10.03
N VAL A 218 13.37 -10.35 10.62
CA VAL A 218 13.47 -10.21 12.07
C VAL A 218 12.29 -9.40 12.58
N TYR A 219 11.47 -9.98 13.46
CA TYR A 219 10.38 -9.29 14.13
C TYR A 219 10.78 -8.84 15.53
N TYR A 220 10.50 -7.57 15.83
CA TYR A 220 10.69 -7.00 17.16
C TYR A 220 9.40 -7.16 17.96
N PRO A 221 9.47 -7.51 19.25
CA PRO A 221 8.29 -7.66 20.11
C PRO A 221 7.56 -6.32 20.26
N ALA A 222 6.23 -6.38 20.43
CA ALA A 222 5.45 -5.18 20.71
C ALA A 222 5.85 -4.54 22.05
N ALA A 223 5.88 -3.21 22.07
CA ALA A 223 6.07 -2.44 23.29
C ALA A 223 4.85 -2.61 24.22
N ASP A 224 5.11 -2.74 25.53
CA ASP A 224 4.07 -2.79 26.56
C ASP A 224 4.48 -1.90 27.75
N PRO A 225 3.83 -0.73 27.96
CA PRO A 225 2.77 -0.16 27.12
C PRO A 225 3.31 0.48 25.83
N VAL A 226 2.48 0.52 24.79
CA VAL A 226 2.74 1.37 23.60
C VAL A 226 2.70 2.85 24.03
N PRO A 227 3.73 3.65 23.72
CA PRO A 227 3.79 5.04 24.17
C PRO A 227 2.71 5.89 23.49
N ALA A 228 2.29 6.99 24.13
CA ALA A 228 1.35 7.94 23.53
C ALA A 228 2.00 8.74 22.36
N PRO A 229 1.22 9.16 21.34
CA PRO A 229 1.74 9.92 20.21
C PRO A 229 2.31 11.28 20.63
N SER A 230 3.45 11.63 20.05
CA SER A 230 4.13 12.91 20.29
C SER A 230 3.47 14.07 19.54
N SER A 231 3.32 15.22 20.21
CA SER A 231 2.83 16.46 19.58
C SER A 231 3.84 17.12 18.64
N GLY A 232 5.09 16.65 18.60
CA GLY A 232 6.18 17.23 17.82
C GLY A 232 6.80 18.49 18.44
N VAL A 233 6.29 18.97 19.59
CA VAL A 233 6.83 20.11 20.33
C VAL A 233 7.74 19.62 21.44
N SER A 234 9.00 20.08 21.47
CA SER A 234 9.91 19.74 22.56
C SER A 234 9.43 20.35 23.87
N GLY A 235 9.60 19.62 24.99
CA GLY A 235 9.22 20.12 26.31
C GLY A 235 9.87 21.47 26.66
N LEU A 236 11.10 21.69 26.16
CA LEU A 236 11.81 22.96 26.30
C LEU A 236 11.07 24.12 25.58
N ALA A 237 10.59 23.90 24.36
CA ALA A 237 9.85 24.91 23.62
C ALA A 237 8.52 25.25 24.30
N ALA A 238 7.82 24.25 24.84
CA ALA A 238 6.59 24.48 25.61
C ALA A 238 6.86 25.32 26.87
N VAL A 239 7.93 25.00 27.62
CA VAL A 239 8.36 25.77 28.79
C VAL A 239 8.71 27.21 28.42
N LEU A 240 9.45 27.42 27.33
CA LEU A 240 9.81 28.77 26.86
C LEU A 240 8.57 29.59 26.49
N VAL A 241 7.59 29.01 25.81
CA VAL A 241 6.33 29.70 25.49
C VAL A 241 5.60 30.11 26.77
N VAL A 242 5.50 29.22 27.76
CA VAL A 242 4.87 29.54 29.06
C VAL A 242 5.62 30.67 29.76
N LEU A 243 6.95 30.65 29.76
CA LEU A 243 7.77 31.71 30.36
C LEU A 243 7.59 33.05 29.64
N VAL A 244 7.51 33.06 28.30
CA VAL A 244 7.26 34.28 27.53
C VAL A 244 5.87 34.84 27.83
N VAL A 245 4.83 34.00 27.86
CA VAL A 245 3.45 34.41 28.19
C VAL A 245 3.37 34.96 29.61
N ALA A 246 3.98 34.28 30.58
CA ALA A 246 4.05 34.75 31.97
C ALA A 246 4.80 36.09 32.07
N GLY A 247 5.94 36.21 31.37
CA GLY A 247 6.70 37.45 31.31
C GLY A 247 5.92 38.61 30.69
N THR A 248 5.20 38.38 29.59
CA THR A 248 4.36 39.41 28.96
C THR A 248 3.19 39.79 29.87
N ALA A 249 2.52 38.83 30.51
CA ALA A 249 1.43 39.08 31.45
C ALA A 249 1.88 39.91 32.67
N VAL A 250 3.15 39.79 33.11
CA VAL A 250 3.74 40.62 34.17
C VAL A 250 4.13 42.00 33.64
N LEU A 251 4.72 42.08 32.45
CA LEU A 251 5.22 43.33 31.88
C LEU A 251 4.10 44.28 31.44
N ILE A 252 2.98 43.77 30.90
CA ILE A 252 1.83 44.58 30.46
C ILE A 252 1.32 45.51 31.59
N PRO A 253 0.98 45.04 32.80
CA PRO A 253 0.53 45.92 33.87
C PRO A 253 1.64 46.85 34.41
N VAL A 254 2.92 46.46 34.35
CA VAL A 254 4.03 47.33 34.76
C VAL A 254 4.19 48.50 33.79
N VAL A 255 4.15 48.24 32.47
CA VAL A 255 4.22 49.26 31.43
C VAL A 255 2.96 50.14 31.43
N CYS A 256 1.77 49.54 31.55
CA CYS A 256 0.51 50.28 31.60
C CYS A 256 0.36 51.12 32.89
N ARG A 257 0.98 50.73 34.01
CA ARG A 257 1.03 51.56 35.23
C ARG A 257 2.12 52.64 35.18
N GLY A 258 3.27 52.35 34.55
CA GLY A 258 4.35 53.33 34.34
C GLY A 258 4.02 54.43 33.32
N GLY A 259 3.06 54.20 32.42
CA GLY A 259 2.58 55.19 31.44
C GLY A 259 1.59 56.22 31.98
N ARG A 260 1.06 56.07 33.20
CA ARG A 260 0.27 57.13 33.86
C ARG A 260 1.22 58.11 34.53
N ARG A 261 1.55 59.20 33.83
CA ARG A 261 2.12 60.39 34.49
C ARG A 261 1.10 60.90 35.52
N PRO A 262 1.49 61.13 36.79
CA PRO A 262 0.67 61.89 37.72
C PRO A 262 0.70 63.36 37.27
N GLY A 263 -0.41 63.82 36.69
CA GLY A 263 -0.64 65.24 36.39
C GLY A 263 -0.54 65.61 34.90
N GLU A 264 -1.63 65.40 34.18
CA GLU A 264 -2.26 66.37 33.26
C GLU A 264 -3.78 66.13 33.28
#